data_AF-B7JP23-F1
#
_entry.id   AF-B7JP23-F1
#
_cell.length_a   1.000
_cell.length_b   1.000
_cell.length_c   1.000
_cell.angle_alpha   90.00
_cell.angle_beta   90.00
_cell.angle_gamma   90.00
#
_symmetry.space_group_name_H-M   'P 1'
#
loop_
_entity.id
_entity.type
_entity.pdbx_description
1 polymer ?
#
loop_
_entity_poly.entity_id
_entity_poly.type
_entity_poly.pdbx_seq_one_letter_code
_entity_poly.pdbx_strand_id
1 'polypeptide(L)' 'MEINQKIRELRISKGISQVFVAKELRISVSAYNMKETGKRSFKAQELKCVAKAINENPAIFFE' A
#
# COMPACT_ATOMS: atom_id res chain seq x y z
N MET A 1 -11.04 -9.66 -5.46
CA MET A 1 -9.88 -8.82 -5.79
C MET A 1 -8.83 -9.06 -4.73
N GLU A 2 -7.57 -9.28 -5.10
CA GLU A 2 -6.49 -9.46 -4.12
C GLU A 2 -6.22 -8.13 -3.39
N ILE A 3 -5.98 -8.18 -2.08
CA ILE A 3 -5.71 -6.99 -1.24
C ILE A 3 -4.59 -6.12 -1.81
N ASN A 4 -3.59 -6.77 -2.43
CA ASN A 4 -2.45 -6.12 -3.07
C ASN A 4 -2.87 -5.22 -4.24
N GLN A 5 -3.82 -5.68 -5.06
CA GLN A 5 -4.38 -4.91 -6.18
C GLN A 5 -5.24 -3.76 -5.65
N LYS A 6 -6.07 -4.01 -4.64
CA LYS A 6 -6.91 -2.96 -4.02
C LYS A 6 -6.08 -1.80 -3.48
N ILE A 7 -5.00 -2.10 -2.75
CA ILE A 7 -4.07 -1.09 -2.23
C ILE A 7 -3.48 -0.25 -3.37
N ARG A 8 -3.07 -0.90 -4.46
CA ARG A 8 -2.51 -0.22 -5.63
C ARG A 8 -3.51 0.72 -6.27
N GLU A 9 -4.73 0.25 -6.50
CA GLU A 9 -5.80 1.04 -7.12
C GLU A 9 -6.17 2.24 -6.27
N LEU A 10 -6.36 2.05 -4.97
CA LEU A 10 -6.63 3.14 -4.03
C LEU A 10 -5.50 4.16 -4.03
N ARG A 11 -4.24 3.71 -3.94
CA ARG A 11 -3.08 4.60 -3.99
C ARG A 11 -3.07 5.45 -5.28
N ILE A 12 -3.33 4.85 -6.44
CA ILE A 12 -3.38 5.55 -7.73
C ILE A 12 -4.55 6.53 -7.76
N SER A 13 -5.73 6.13 -7.27
CA SER A 13 -6.93 7.00 -7.22
C SER A 13 -6.70 8.26 -6.38
N LYS A 14 -5.80 8.19 -5.39
CA LYS A 14 -5.37 9.31 -4.54
C LYS A 14 -4.22 10.13 -5.12
N GLY A 15 -3.72 9.78 -6.31
CA GLY A 15 -2.58 10.46 -6.94
C GLY A 15 -1.24 10.25 -6.22
N ILE A 16 -1.13 9.21 -5.39
CA ILE A 16 0.05 8.97 -4.54
C ILE A 16 1.03 8.05 -5.25
N SER A 17 2.32 8.39 -5.23
CA SER A 17 3.36 7.57 -5.87
C SER A 17 3.80 6.39 -5.00
N GLN A 18 4.31 5.32 -5.62
CA GLN A 18 4.95 4.21 -4.89
C GLN A 18 6.14 4.70 -4.05
N VAL A 19 6.87 5.71 -4.53
CA VAL A 19 8.01 6.31 -3.85
C VAL A 19 7.61 6.93 -2.52
N PHE A 20 6.49 7.66 -2.51
CA PHE A 20 5.97 8.29 -1.30
C PHE A 20 5.64 7.25 -0.23
N VAL A 21 4.87 6.22 -0.58
CA VAL A 21 4.47 5.18 0.37
C VAL A 21 5.67 4.35 0.84
N ALA A 22 6.60 4.03 -0.06
CA ALA A 22 7.83 3.32 0.31
C ALA A 22 8.68 4.10 1.33
N LYS A 23 8.74 5.43 1.20
CA LYS A 23 9.42 6.31 2.16
C LYS A 23 8.73 6.28 3.53
N GLU A 24 7.41 6.36 3.58
CA GLU A 24 6.64 6.26 4.83
C GLU A 24 6.84 4.91 5.53
N LEU A 25 6.95 3.82 4.76
CA LEU A 25 7.20 2.48 5.27
C LEU A 25 8.67 2.20 5.56
N ARG A 26 9.59 3.12 5.23
CA ARG A 26 11.06 2.94 5.33
C ARG A 26 11.57 1.70 4.61
N ILE A 27 11.03 1.42 3.42
CA ILE A 27 11.45 0.32 2.54
C ILE A 27 11.85 0.84 1.17
N SER A 28 12.50 0.01 0.36
CA SER A 28 12.78 0.36 -1.03
C SER A 28 11.50 0.40 -1.88
N VAL A 29 11.49 1.22 -2.92
CA VAL A 29 10.37 1.29 -3.89
C VAL A 29 10.11 -0.08 -4.52
N SER A 30 11.18 -0.83 -4.82
CA SER A 30 11.09 -2.21 -5.33
C SER A 30 10.41 -3.15 -4.31
N ALA A 31 10.76 -3.05 -3.03
CA ALA A 31 10.11 -3.83 -1.98
C ALA A 31 8.61 -3.53 -1.87
N TYR A 32 8.22 -2.25 -1.98
CA TYR A 32 6.82 -1.86 -2.02
C TYR A 32 6.11 -2.36 -3.29
N ASN A 33 6.75 -2.26 -4.45
CA ASN A 33 6.21 -2.74 -5.72
C ASN A 33 5.95 -4.26 -5.70
N MET A 34 6.88 -5.05 -5.12
CA MET A 34 6.67 -6.49 -4.91
C MET A 34 5.45 -6.78 -4.04
N LYS A 35 5.12 -5.88 -3.11
CA LYS A 35 3.91 -6.02 -2.31
C LYS A 35 2.66 -5.71 -3.12
N GLU A 36 2.60 -4.59 -3.85
CA GLU A 36 1.44 -4.26 -4.69
C GLU A 36 1.18 -5.25 -5.83
N THR A 37 2.20 -6.01 -6.24
CA THR A 37 2.09 -7.06 -7.27
C THR A 37 1.81 -8.45 -6.70
N GLY A 38 1.62 -8.59 -5.39
CA GLY A 38 1.31 -9.86 -4.73
C GLY A 38 2.51 -10.79 -4.53
N LYS A 39 3.71 -10.43 -5.00
CA LYS A 39 4.94 -11.21 -4.79
C LYS A 39 5.37 -11.26 -3.32
N ARG A 40 4.92 -10.30 -2.51
CA ARG A 40 5.12 -10.26 -1.06
C ARG A 40 3.85 -9.79 -0.35
N SER A 41 3.55 -10.37 0.80
CA SER A 41 2.43 -9.93 1.62
C SER A 41 2.72 -8.62 2.35
N PHE A 42 1.67 -7.84 2.63
CA PHE A 42 1.71 -6.76 3.59
C PHE A 42 1.53 -7.31 5.01
N LYS A 43 2.37 -6.87 5.95
CA LYS A 43 2.16 -7.07 7.38
C LYS A 43 1.07 -6.12 7.87
N ALA A 44 0.38 -6.48 8.95
CA ALA A 44 -0.68 -5.64 9.52
C ALA A 44 -0.22 -4.20 9.85
N GLN A 45 1.01 -4.02 10.36
CA GLN A 45 1.56 -2.69 10.61
C GLN A 45 1.81 -1.90 9.32
N GLU A 46 2.24 -2.56 8.25
CA GLU A 46 2.44 -1.92 6.96
C GLU A 46 1.10 -1.46 6.37
N LEU A 47 0.05 -2.29 6.47
CA LEU A 47 -1.31 -1.89 6.06
C LEU A 47 -1.76 -0.61 6.80
N LYS A 48 -1.53 -0.53 8.11
CA LYS A 48 -1.84 0.70 8.88
C LYS A 48 -1.06 1.92 8.36
N CYS A 49 0.23 1.75 8.05
CA CYS A 49 1.05 2.84 7.50
C CYS A 49 0.60 3.24 6.10
N VAL A 50 0.26 2.29 5.23
CA VAL A 50 -0.23 2.58 3.88
C VAL A 50 -1.55 3.33 3.95
N ALA A 51 -2.50 2.87 4.76
CA ALA A 51 -3.79 3.54 4.96
C ALA A 51 -3.60 4.99 5.44
N LYS A 52 -2.72 5.20 6.42
CA LYS A 52 -2.35 6.54 6.88
C LYS A 52 -1.72 7.39 5.76
N ALA A 53 -0.82 6.82 4.97
CA ALA A 53 -0.16 7.51 3.86
C ALA A 53 -1.14 7.94 2.77
N ILE A 54 -2.22 7.18 2.55
CA ILE A 54 -3.27 7.51 1.58
C ILE A 54 -4.48 8.23 2.20
N ASN A 55 -4.38 8.61 3.47
CA ASN A 55 -5.43 9.28 4.26
C ASN A 55 -6.76 8.51 4.31
N GLU A 56 -6.69 7.20 4.54
CA GLU A 56 -7.85 6.31 4.65
C GLU A 56 -7.79 5.42 5.90
N ASN A 57 -8.93 4.79 6.23
CA ASN A 57 -8.99 3.76 7.27
C ASN A 57 -8.49 2.40 6.72
N PRO A 58 -7.65 1.64 7.44
CA PRO A 58 -7.17 0.33 6.99
C PRO A 58 -8.26 -0.68 6.61
N ALA A 59 -9.47 -0.54 7.16
CA ALA A 59 -10.64 -1.37 6.81
C ALA A 59 -10.99 -1.29 5.31
N ILE A 60 -10.68 -0.17 4.65
CA ILE A 60 -10.93 0.03 3.22
C ILE A 60 -10.26 -1.04 2.36
N PHE A 61 -9.18 -1.69 2.82
CA PHE A 61 -8.50 -2.73 2.05
C PHE A 61 -9.24 -4.07 2.05
N PHE A 62 -10.27 -4.23 2.88
CA PHE A 62 -11.02 -5.48 3.06
C PHE A 62 -12.49 -5.39 2.63
N GLU A 63 -12.97 -4.20 2.28
CA GLU A 63 -14.27 -4.00 1.61
C GLU A 63 -14.28 -4.58 0.19
#